data_AF-A0A960UBR4-F1
#
_entry.id   AF-A0A960UBR4-F1
#
_cell.length_a   1.000
_cell.length_b   1.000
_cell.length_c   1.000
_cell.angle_alpha   90.00
_cell.angle_beta   90.00
_cell.angle_gamma   90.00
#
_symmetry.space_group_name_H-M   'P 1'
#
loop_
_entity.id
_entity.type
_entity.pdbx_description
1 polymer ?
#
loop_
_entity_poly.entity_id
_entity_poly.type
_entity_poly.pdbx_seq_one_letter_code
_entity_poly.pdbx_strand_id
1 'polypeptide(L)'
;TEMKKPDFKPDKNFLLLFFLTEPEVKNLNAMLFELYSKGIKAEDTDFFFYILISMDKALVSGDFKPGIIWGDIFYKEAEHTRFYTEGIYLYSCLLFARKDYKSLNRIMDEILESEKKTPSVDKTLLLKSYKPENTFYLKRSFIKNSLKSRYRSLIFRNLIRFYRRQGKHKIATKLNKILLKIQKKELLEENIKKLSGVNMKM
;
A
#
# COMPACT_ATOMS: atom_id res chain seq x y z
N THR A 1 21.45 -33.96 20.26
CA THR A 1 22.04 -32.71 19.73
C THR A 1 21.05 -32.11 18.76
N GLU A 2 20.29 -31.11 19.18
CA GLU A 2 19.36 -30.43 18.25
C GLU A 2 20.19 -29.67 17.21
N MET A 3 20.12 -30.11 15.96
CA MET A 3 20.69 -29.38 14.84
C MET A 3 19.94 -28.06 14.68
N LYS A 4 20.59 -26.94 15.03
CA LYS A 4 20.12 -25.60 14.64
C LYS A 4 19.94 -25.59 13.11
N LYS A 5 18.71 -25.35 12.64
CA LYS A 5 18.45 -25.11 11.22
C LYS A 5 19.34 -23.94 10.77
N PRO A 6 20.00 -24.03 9.60
CA PRO A 6 20.82 -22.93 9.09
C PRO A 6 19.97 -21.67 8.96
N ASP A 7 20.48 -20.55 9.48
CA ASP A 7 19.85 -19.23 9.36
C ASP A 7 19.81 -18.85 7.87
N PHE A 8 18.63 -19.00 7.25
CA PHE A 8 18.40 -18.52 5.89
C PHE A 8 18.37 -17.00 5.91
N LYS A 9 19.42 -16.37 5.37
CA LYS A 9 19.51 -14.91 5.21
C LYS A 9 19.57 -14.56 3.72
N PRO A 10 18.46 -14.14 3.10
CA PRO A 10 18.47 -13.79 1.69
C PRO A 10 19.20 -12.47 1.45
N ASP A 11 19.73 -12.33 0.24
CA ASP A 11 20.28 -11.06 -0.23
C ASP A 11 19.15 -10.04 -0.44
N LYS A 12 19.10 -9.03 0.43
CA LYS A 12 18.07 -7.99 0.44
C LYS A 12 18.08 -7.11 -0.82
N ASN A 13 19.24 -6.89 -1.43
CA ASN A 13 19.36 -6.10 -2.65
C ASN A 13 18.82 -6.88 -3.85
N PHE A 14 19.14 -8.17 -3.92
CA PHE A 14 18.57 -9.07 -4.92
C PHE A 14 17.05 -9.12 -4.79
N LEU A 15 16.53 -9.35 -3.59
CA LEU A 15 15.08 -9.42 -3.37
C LEU A 15 14.39 -8.11 -3.74
N LEU A 16 14.91 -6.96 -3.29
CA LEU A 16 14.35 -5.67 -3.65
C LEU A 16 14.32 -5.48 -5.17
N LEU A 17 15.42 -5.76 -5.86
CA LEU A 17 15.49 -5.67 -7.31
C LEU A 17 14.47 -6.59 -7.97
N PHE A 18 14.40 -7.86 -7.54
CA PHE A 18 13.43 -8.85 -8.03
C PHE A 18 12.00 -8.34 -7.88
N PHE A 19 11.58 -7.93 -6.68
CA PHE A 19 10.22 -7.44 -6.45
C PHE A 19 9.89 -6.19 -7.27
N LEU A 20 10.86 -5.30 -7.49
CA LEU A 20 10.67 -4.11 -8.32
C LEU A 20 10.56 -4.44 -9.81
N THR A 21 11.36 -5.37 -10.33
CA THR A 21 11.46 -5.62 -11.79
C THR A 21 10.56 -6.74 -12.29
N GLU A 22 10.22 -7.72 -11.46
CA GLU A 22 9.42 -8.89 -11.87
C GLU A 22 7.99 -8.46 -12.28
N PRO A 23 7.59 -8.63 -13.55
CA PRO A 23 6.29 -8.18 -14.03
C PRO A 23 5.13 -9.10 -13.62
N GLU A 24 5.38 -10.40 -13.42
CA GLU A 24 4.34 -11.40 -13.21
C GLU A 24 3.98 -11.55 -11.73
N VAL A 25 2.73 -11.23 -11.38
CA VAL A 25 2.22 -11.33 -9.99
C VAL A 25 2.34 -12.76 -9.45
N LYS A 26 2.21 -13.78 -10.30
CA LYS A 26 2.39 -15.18 -9.91
C LYS A 26 3.80 -15.47 -9.38
N ASN A 27 4.83 -14.87 -9.99
CA ASN A 27 6.22 -15.06 -9.59
C ASN A 27 6.50 -14.34 -8.25
N LEU A 28 5.98 -13.12 -8.10
CA LEU A 28 6.03 -12.39 -6.82
C LEU A 28 5.38 -13.19 -5.69
N ASN A 29 4.22 -13.77 -5.97
CA ASN A 29 3.47 -14.59 -5.03
C ASN A 29 4.28 -15.83 -4.61
N ALA A 30 4.87 -16.54 -5.56
CA ALA A 30 5.72 -17.71 -5.27
C ALA A 30 6.93 -17.32 -4.40
N MET A 31 7.59 -16.21 -4.73
CA MET A 31 8.73 -15.71 -3.95
C MET A 31 8.32 -15.32 -2.53
N LEU A 32 7.21 -14.60 -2.35
CA LEU A 32 6.73 -14.26 -1.00
C LEU A 32 6.40 -15.51 -0.19
N PHE A 33 5.78 -16.53 -0.80
CA PHE A 33 5.52 -17.80 -0.13
C PHE A 33 6.82 -18.51 0.27
N GLU A 34 7.83 -18.52 -0.60
CA GLU A 34 9.14 -19.08 -0.29
C GLU A 34 9.76 -18.38 0.92
N LEU A 35 9.83 -17.04 0.91
CA LEU A 35 10.38 -16.25 2.02
C LEU A 35 9.61 -16.50 3.32
N TYR A 36 8.27 -16.47 3.26
CA TYR A 36 7.42 -16.70 4.42
C TYR A 36 7.57 -18.12 4.99
N SER A 37 7.70 -19.13 4.12
CA SER A 37 7.93 -20.53 4.52
C SER A 37 9.29 -20.75 5.18
N LYS A 38 10.28 -19.94 4.80
CA LYS A 38 11.63 -19.93 5.39
C LYS A 38 11.71 -19.09 6.67
N GLY A 39 10.59 -18.59 7.18
CA GLY A 39 10.50 -17.90 8.47
C GLY A 39 10.76 -16.40 8.41
N ILE A 40 10.90 -15.80 7.22
CA ILE A 40 10.99 -14.35 7.08
C ILE A 40 9.59 -13.77 7.25
N LYS A 41 9.33 -13.19 8.43
CA LYS A 41 8.01 -12.74 8.89
C LYS A 41 8.09 -11.42 9.64
N ALA A 42 7.09 -11.19 10.52
CA ALA A 42 6.81 -10.02 11.35
C ALA A 42 7.97 -9.16 11.84
N GLU A 43 9.18 -9.70 12.04
CA GLU A 43 10.31 -8.91 12.52
C GLU A 43 11.09 -8.20 11.38
N ASP A 44 10.93 -8.65 10.12
CA ASP A 44 11.63 -8.05 8.97
C ASP A 44 10.78 -6.99 8.28
N THR A 45 11.11 -5.73 8.53
CA THR A 45 10.45 -4.57 7.90
C THR A 45 10.54 -4.61 6.38
N ASP A 46 11.59 -5.20 5.80
CA ASP A 46 11.76 -5.29 4.35
C ASP A 46 10.79 -6.29 3.71
N PHE A 47 10.44 -7.35 4.44
CA PHE A 47 9.46 -8.32 3.98
C PHE A 47 8.08 -7.69 3.74
N PHE A 48 7.64 -6.84 4.66
CA PHE A 48 6.40 -6.08 4.49
C PHE A 48 6.45 -5.09 3.34
N PHE A 49 7.62 -4.54 3.05
CA PHE A 49 7.79 -3.70 1.86
C PHE A 49 7.64 -4.51 0.56
N TYR A 50 8.14 -5.75 0.51
CA TYR A 50 7.93 -6.65 -0.63
C TYR A 50 6.45 -7.04 -0.81
N ILE A 51 5.72 -7.21 0.30
CA ILE A 51 4.27 -7.41 0.27
C ILE A 51 3.57 -6.18 -0.34
N LEU A 52 3.92 -4.96 0.06
CA LEU A 52 3.35 -3.73 -0.54
C LEU A 52 3.53 -3.69 -2.06
N ILE A 53 4.75 -3.95 -2.54
CA ILE A 53 5.06 -3.96 -3.99
C ILE A 53 4.19 -4.99 -4.70
N SER A 54 4.06 -6.19 -4.12
CA SER A 54 3.27 -7.28 -4.69
C SER A 54 1.78 -6.97 -4.73
N MET A 55 1.24 -6.35 -3.66
CA MET A 55 -0.15 -5.89 -3.62
C MET A 55 -0.44 -4.80 -4.66
N ASP A 56 0.47 -3.84 -4.86
CA ASP A 56 0.31 -2.80 -5.88
C ASP A 56 0.30 -3.43 -7.29
N LYS A 57 1.23 -4.33 -7.58
CA LYS A 57 1.26 -5.04 -8.89
C LYS A 57 0.03 -5.92 -9.12
N ALA A 58 -0.47 -6.60 -8.08
CA ALA A 58 -1.74 -7.33 -8.11
C ALA A 58 -2.93 -6.42 -8.43
N LEU A 59 -3.00 -5.24 -7.80
CA LEU A 59 -4.06 -4.26 -8.06
C LEU A 59 -4.00 -3.71 -9.50
N VAL A 60 -2.79 -3.43 -10.00
CA VAL A 60 -2.56 -2.89 -11.34
C VAL A 60 -2.90 -3.91 -12.44
N SER A 61 -2.41 -5.14 -12.30
CA SER A 61 -2.66 -6.22 -13.26
C SER A 61 -4.12 -6.70 -13.27
N GLY A 62 -4.83 -6.56 -12.15
CA GLY A 62 -6.16 -7.12 -11.99
C GLY A 62 -6.16 -8.55 -11.43
N ASP A 63 -4.98 -9.14 -11.20
CA ASP A 63 -4.86 -10.43 -10.52
C ASP A 63 -4.96 -10.22 -8.99
N PHE A 64 -6.21 -10.06 -8.52
CA PHE A 64 -6.48 -9.66 -7.15
C PHE A 64 -6.24 -10.80 -6.14
N LYS A 65 -6.23 -12.06 -6.55
CA LYS A 65 -6.18 -13.20 -5.61
C LYS A 65 -4.88 -13.23 -4.81
N PRO A 66 -3.68 -13.14 -5.43
CA PRO A 66 -2.43 -13.01 -4.69
C PRO A 66 -2.39 -11.76 -3.80
N GLY A 67 -2.83 -10.62 -4.31
CA GLY A 67 -2.85 -9.37 -3.54
C GLY A 67 -3.68 -9.48 -2.27
N ILE A 68 -4.83 -10.16 -2.32
CA ILE A 68 -5.70 -10.34 -1.14
C ILE A 68 -5.08 -11.29 -0.11
N ILE A 69 -4.45 -12.39 -0.55
CA ILE A 69 -3.74 -13.31 0.35
C ILE A 69 -2.67 -12.56 1.15
N TRP A 70 -1.86 -11.77 0.46
CA TRP A 70 -0.80 -11.00 1.11
C TRP A 70 -1.33 -9.82 1.90
N GLY A 71 -2.46 -9.23 1.50
CA GLY A 71 -3.16 -8.21 2.28
C GLY A 71 -3.69 -8.73 3.62
N ASP A 72 -4.22 -9.95 3.67
CA ASP A 72 -4.63 -10.60 4.92
C ASP A 72 -3.46 -10.84 5.87
N ILE A 73 -2.32 -11.31 5.34
CA ILE A 73 -1.10 -11.52 6.15
C ILE A 73 -0.58 -10.18 6.65
N PHE A 74 -0.51 -9.18 5.77
CA PHE A 74 -0.07 -7.83 6.13
C PHE A 74 -0.96 -7.21 7.21
N TYR A 75 -2.28 -7.29 7.07
CA TYR A 75 -3.22 -6.78 8.06
C TYR A 75 -2.98 -7.35 9.45
N LYS A 76 -2.70 -8.66 9.55
CA LYS A 76 -2.52 -9.36 10.82
C LYS A 76 -1.15 -9.15 11.46
N GLU A 77 -0.11 -9.03 10.63
CA GLU A 77 1.26 -9.10 11.13
C GLU A 77 2.00 -7.75 11.09
N ALA A 78 1.58 -6.80 10.26
CA ALA A 78 2.35 -5.59 9.97
C ALA A 78 1.98 -4.37 10.82
N GLU A 79 1.15 -4.50 11.86
CA GLU A 79 0.63 -3.35 12.64
C GLU A 79 1.74 -2.48 13.26
N HIS A 80 2.84 -3.10 13.65
CA HIS A 80 4.01 -2.42 14.22
C HIS A 80 4.87 -1.68 13.18
N THR A 81 4.61 -1.86 11.89
CA THR A 81 5.44 -1.30 10.82
C THR A 81 5.04 0.13 10.47
N ARG A 82 6.01 0.93 10.02
CA ARG A 82 5.76 2.26 9.44
C ARG A 82 4.89 2.23 8.16
N PHE A 83 4.71 1.05 7.58
CA PHE A 83 3.98 0.81 6.34
C PHE A 83 2.51 0.45 6.58
N TYR A 84 2.11 0.24 7.83
CA TYR A 84 0.83 -0.38 8.15
C TYR A 84 -0.34 0.31 7.45
N THR A 85 -0.45 1.63 7.62
CA THR A 85 -1.51 2.44 7.01
C THR A 85 -1.53 2.36 5.48
N GLU A 86 -0.36 2.31 4.85
CA GLU A 86 -0.23 2.18 3.40
C GLU A 86 -0.71 0.80 2.92
N GLY A 87 -0.32 -0.27 3.63
CA GLY A 87 -0.74 -1.62 3.29
C GLY A 87 -2.22 -1.88 3.54
N ILE A 88 -2.80 -1.35 4.61
CA ILE A 88 -4.26 -1.40 4.82
C ILE A 88 -5.00 -0.70 3.69
N TYR A 89 -4.50 0.45 3.24
CA TYR A 89 -5.10 1.16 2.12
C TYR A 89 -5.05 0.33 0.83
N LEU A 90 -3.89 -0.25 0.48
CA LEU A 90 -3.76 -1.12 -0.69
C LEU A 90 -4.66 -2.36 -0.58
N TYR A 91 -4.70 -2.99 0.59
CA TYR A 91 -5.54 -4.14 0.84
C TYR A 91 -7.03 -3.79 0.68
N SER A 92 -7.44 -2.62 1.20
CA SER A 92 -8.80 -2.10 1.02
C SER A 92 -9.15 -1.90 -0.45
N CYS A 93 -8.20 -1.41 -1.26
CA CYS A 93 -8.40 -1.23 -2.69
C CYS A 93 -8.55 -2.56 -3.42
N LEU A 94 -7.80 -3.59 -3.03
CA LEU A 94 -7.90 -4.95 -3.60
C LEU A 94 -9.26 -5.59 -3.28
N LEU A 95 -9.70 -5.53 -2.02
CA LEU A 95 -11.02 -6.04 -1.61
C LEU A 95 -12.15 -5.31 -2.35
N PHE A 96 -12.06 -3.98 -2.43
CA PHE A 96 -13.02 -3.18 -3.18
C PHE A 96 -13.06 -3.54 -4.67
N ALA A 97 -11.89 -3.68 -5.30
CA ALA A 97 -11.78 -4.04 -6.73
C ALA A 97 -12.37 -5.42 -7.02
N ARG A 98 -12.23 -6.37 -6.07
CA ARG A 98 -12.86 -7.69 -6.13
C ARG A 98 -14.33 -7.69 -5.71
N LYS A 99 -14.88 -6.54 -5.30
CA LYS A 99 -16.24 -6.39 -4.76
C LYS A 99 -16.49 -7.19 -3.48
N ASP A 100 -15.42 -7.50 -2.73
CA ASP A 100 -15.53 -8.12 -1.41
C ASP A 100 -15.76 -7.03 -0.34
N TYR A 101 -16.96 -6.46 -0.37
CA TYR A 101 -17.34 -5.39 0.55
C TYR A 101 -17.52 -5.89 1.99
N LYS A 102 -17.82 -7.19 2.16
CA LYS A 102 -17.98 -7.80 3.48
C LYS A 102 -16.65 -7.81 4.23
N SER A 103 -15.59 -8.32 3.61
CA SER A 103 -14.25 -8.33 4.22
C SER A 103 -13.71 -6.92 4.41
N LEU A 104 -13.95 -6.03 3.44
CA LEU A 104 -13.55 -4.62 3.55
C LEU A 104 -14.18 -3.95 4.77
N ASN A 105 -15.50 -4.07 4.94
CA ASN A 105 -16.19 -3.43 6.06
C ASN A 105 -15.72 -3.98 7.41
N ARG A 106 -15.58 -5.31 7.53
CA ARG A 106 -15.06 -5.95 8.74
C ARG A 106 -13.72 -5.37 9.17
N ILE A 107 -12.75 -5.30 8.25
CA ILE A 107 -11.40 -4.80 8.55
C ILE A 107 -11.46 -3.34 9.01
N MET A 108 -12.29 -2.52 8.36
CA MET A 108 -12.40 -1.11 8.69
C MET A 108 -13.07 -0.89 10.04
N ASP A 109 -14.06 -1.71 10.40
CA ASP A 109 -14.69 -1.71 11.72
C ASP A 109 -13.69 -2.14 12.81
N GLU A 110 -12.90 -3.17 12.56
CA GLU A 110 -11.83 -3.62 13.48
C GLU A 110 -10.78 -2.52 13.71
N ILE A 111 -10.40 -1.78 12.66
CA ILE A 111 -9.47 -0.65 12.77
C ILE A 111 -10.10 0.52 13.53
N LEU A 112 -11.37 0.85 13.24
CA LEU A 112 -12.13 1.87 13.98
C LEU A 112 -12.15 1.57 15.48
N GLU A 113 -12.39 0.32 15.84
CA GLU A 113 -12.46 -0.10 17.24
C GLU A 113 -11.09 -0.09 17.92
N SER A 114 -10.02 -0.44 17.20
CA SER A 114 -8.65 -0.33 17.70
C SER A 114 -8.25 1.13 17.97
N GLU A 115 -8.68 2.06 17.11
CA GLU A 115 -8.34 3.48 17.20
C GLU A 115 -9.00 4.17 18.40
N LYS A 116 -10.23 3.74 18.76
CA LYS A 116 -10.91 4.23 19.98
C LYS A 116 -10.11 3.89 21.24
N LYS A 117 -9.42 2.74 21.25
CA LYS A 117 -8.60 2.29 22.37
C LYS A 117 -7.23 2.95 22.39
N THR A 118 -6.60 3.07 21.22
CA THR A 118 -5.22 3.58 21.08
C THR A 118 -5.12 4.50 19.87
N PRO A 119 -5.33 5.82 20.06
CA PRO A 119 -5.38 6.77 18.95
C PRO A 119 -4.03 6.90 18.22
N SER A 120 -4.07 6.85 16.89
CA SER A 120 -2.93 6.98 15.98
C SER A 120 -3.27 7.95 14.86
N VAL A 121 -2.42 8.97 14.67
CA VAL A 121 -2.61 9.98 13.62
C VAL A 121 -2.78 9.35 12.23
N ASP A 122 -2.05 8.27 11.96
CA ASP A 122 -2.07 7.59 10.66
C ASP A 122 -3.35 6.76 10.45
N LYS A 123 -3.81 6.04 11.48
CA LYS A 123 -5.08 5.29 11.44
C LYS A 123 -6.27 6.24 11.33
N THR A 124 -6.27 7.35 12.06
CA THR A 124 -7.29 8.40 11.95
C THR A 124 -7.42 8.96 10.51
N LEU A 125 -6.30 9.14 9.78
CA LEU A 125 -6.33 9.59 8.39
C LEU A 125 -6.96 8.55 7.45
N LEU A 126 -6.63 7.27 7.65
CA LEU A 126 -7.22 6.15 6.92
C LEU A 126 -8.73 6.04 7.17
N LEU A 127 -9.16 6.17 8.42
CA LEU A 127 -10.56 6.11 8.82
C LEU A 127 -11.38 7.30 8.32
N LYS A 128 -10.82 8.51 8.32
CA LYS A 128 -11.45 9.69 7.68
C LYS A 128 -11.63 9.54 6.17
N SER A 129 -10.83 8.67 5.56
CA SER A 129 -10.91 8.34 4.13
C SER A 129 -12.01 7.30 3.84
N TYR A 130 -12.45 6.56 4.85
CA TYR A 130 -13.48 5.53 4.77
C TYR A 130 -14.85 6.07 5.22
N LYS A 131 -15.88 5.89 4.37
CA LYS A 131 -17.29 6.01 4.77
C LYS A 131 -18.10 4.90 4.09
N PRO A 132 -18.80 4.03 4.83
CA PRO A 132 -19.51 2.86 4.29
C PRO A 132 -20.58 3.19 3.24
N GLU A 133 -21.18 4.36 3.33
CA GLU A 133 -22.45 4.66 2.63
C GLU A 133 -22.33 5.31 1.26
N ASN A 134 -21.14 5.45 0.67
CA ASN A 134 -21.02 6.06 -0.65
C ASN A 134 -19.77 5.58 -1.37
N THR A 135 -19.92 5.23 -2.65
CA THR A 135 -18.83 5.11 -3.63
C THR A 135 -17.65 6.01 -3.24
N PHE A 136 -16.54 5.37 -2.92
CA PHE A 136 -15.38 5.86 -2.18
C PHE A 136 -14.73 7.18 -2.67
N TYR A 137 -15.22 7.82 -3.73
CA TYR A 137 -14.31 8.56 -4.62
C TYR A 137 -14.63 10.02 -4.94
N LEU A 138 -15.62 10.66 -4.32
CA LEU A 138 -15.89 12.09 -4.57
C LEU A 138 -16.28 12.96 -3.37
N LYS A 139 -16.14 12.51 -2.12
CA LYS A 139 -16.24 13.49 -1.02
C LYS A 139 -15.03 14.42 -1.09
N ARG A 140 -15.27 15.74 -1.18
CA ARG A 140 -14.23 16.78 -1.13
C ARG A 140 -13.24 16.55 0.03
N SER A 141 -13.73 15.99 1.15
CA SER A 141 -12.92 15.60 2.29
C SER A 141 -11.88 14.51 1.97
N PHE A 142 -12.23 13.49 1.19
CA PHE A 142 -11.30 12.43 0.77
C PHE A 142 -10.18 13.01 -0.09
N ILE A 143 -10.52 13.74 -1.16
CA ILE A 143 -9.53 14.38 -2.04
C ILE A 143 -8.63 15.34 -1.24
N LYS A 144 -9.21 16.12 -0.32
CA LYS A 144 -8.48 17.06 0.54
C LYS A 144 -7.52 16.34 1.50
N ASN A 145 -7.90 15.19 2.05
CA ASN A 145 -7.05 14.40 2.93
C ASN A 145 -5.96 13.65 2.16
N SER A 146 -6.31 13.06 1.00
CA SER A 146 -5.37 12.40 0.10
C SER A 146 -4.30 13.35 -0.43
N LEU A 147 -4.60 14.65 -0.57
CA LEU A 147 -3.60 15.67 -0.91
C LEU A 147 -2.55 15.92 0.20
N LYS A 148 -2.91 15.68 1.46
CA LYS A 148 -2.01 15.83 2.61
C LYS A 148 -1.19 14.57 2.87
N SER A 149 -1.57 13.44 2.27
CA SER A 149 -0.85 12.18 2.42
C SER A 149 0.53 12.25 1.78
N ARG A 150 1.49 11.54 2.37
CA ARG A 150 2.81 11.27 1.75
C ARG A 150 2.67 10.45 0.45
N TYR A 151 1.58 9.69 0.33
CA TYR A 151 1.32 8.77 -0.80
C TYR A 151 0.35 9.36 -1.83
N ARG A 152 0.12 10.67 -1.77
CA ARG A 152 -0.74 11.43 -2.66
C ARG A 152 -0.51 11.10 -4.14
N SER A 153 0.73 10.98 -4.61
CA SER A 153 1.02 10.62 -6.01
C SER A 153 0.52 9.23 -6.41
N LEU A 154 0.70 8.23 -5.55
CA LEU A 154 0.22 6.87 -5.77
C LEU A 154 -1.32 6.81 -5.74
N ILE A 155 -1.93 7.46 -4.74
CA ILE A 155 -3.38 7.53 -4.57
C ILE A 155 -4.04 8.12 -5.83
N PHE A 156 -3.57 9.26 -6.31
CA PHE A 156 -4.14 9.89 -7.50
C PHE A 156 -3.91 9.05 -8.77
N ARG A 157 -2.76 8.39 -8.91
CA ARG A 157 -2.47 7.48 -10.05
C ARG A 157 -3.45 6.32 -10.12
N ASN A 158 -3.73 5.68 -8.99
CA ASN A 158 -4.66 4.55 -8.93
C ASN A 158 -6.12 4.97 -9.15
N LEU A 159 -6.53 6.14 -8.62
CA LEU A 159 -7.85 6.73 -8.92
C LEU A 159 -8.02 7.02 -10.42
N ILE A 160 -7.00 7.57 -11.08
CA ILE A 160 -7.05 7.87 -12.52
C ILE A 160 -7.25 6.58 -13.32
N ARG A 161 -6.47 5.52 -13.04
CA ARG A 161 -6.58 4.23 -13.73
C ARG A 161 -7.97 3.62 -13.54
N PHE A 162 -8.49 3.61 -12.32
CA PHE A 162 -9.82 3.13 -12.00
C PHE A 162 -10.92 3.87 -12.79
N TYR A 163 -10.89 5.20 -12.78
CA TYR A 163 -11.89 5.99 -13.49
C TYR A 163 -11.82 5.86 -15.01
N ARG A 164 -10.62 5.63 -15.57
CA ARG A 164 -10.47 5.28 -17.00
C ARG A 164 -11.13 3.94 -17.32
N ARG A 165 -10.92 2.91 -16.48
CA ARG A 165 -11.53 1.58 -16.65
C ARG A 165 -13.06 1.61 -16.57
N GLN A 166 -13.64 2.57 -15.85
CA GLN A 166 -15.10 2.77 -15.80
C GLN A 166 -15.66 3.68 -16.91
N GLY A 167 -14.87 4.06 -17.93
CA GLY A 167 -15.30 5.01 -18.97
C GLY A 167 -15.50 6.46 -18.49
N LYS A 168 -15.14 6.77 -17.24
CA LYS A 168 -15.32 8.09 -16.61
C LYS A 168 -14.13 9.01 -16.91
N HIS A 169 -13.83 9.20 -18.19
CA HIS A 169 -12.65 9.90 -18.68
C HIS A 169 -12.55 11.36 -18.17
N LYS A 170 -13.67 12.08 -18.08
CA LYS A 170 -13.69 13.47 -17.58
C LYS A 170 -13.16 13.59 -16.15
N ILE A 171 -13.46 12.62 -15.28
CA ILE A 171 -13.00 12.60 -13.89
C ILE A 171 -11.52 12.23 -13.83
N ALA A 172 -11.12 11.19 -14.57
CA ALA A 172 -9.72 10.78 -14.67
C ALA A 172 -8.81 11.92 -15.15
N THR A 173 -9.24 12.72 -16.13
CA THR A 173 -8.49 13.88 -16.63
C THR A 173 -8.33 14.97 -15.55
N LYS A 174 -9.38 15.23 -14.75
CA LYS A 174 -9.28 16.19 -13.63
C LYS A 174 -8.30 15.71 -12.57
N LEU A 175 -8.34 14.44 -12.20
CA LEU A 175 -7.41 13.84 -11.24
C LEU A 175 -5.97 13.83 -11.78
N ASN A 176 -5.77 13.61 -13.09
CA ASN A 176 -4.45 13.65 -13.72
C ASN A 176 -3.81 15.03 -13.64
N LYS A 177 -4.60 16.11 -13.82
CA LYS A 177 -4.10 17.48 -13.62
C LYS A 177 -3.65 17.73 -12.18
N ILE A 178 -4.31 17.11 -11.19
CA ILE A 178 -3.92 17.22 -9.78
C ILE A 178 -2.63 16.42 -9.52
N LEU A 179 -2.53 15.20 -10.05
CA LEU A 179 -1.33 14.36 -9.95
C LEU A 179 -0.08 15.08 -10.49
N LEU A 180 -0.18 15.72 -11.65
CA LEU A 180 0.95 16.45 -12.24
C LEU A 180 1.43 17.61 -11.34
N LYS A 181 0.51 18.32 -10.68
CA LYS A 181 0.86 19.38 -9.73
C LYS A 181 1.56 18.83 -8.49
N ILE A 182 1.09 17.69 -7.99
CA ILE A 182 1.70 16.98 -6.86
C ILE A 182 3.13 16.56 -7.21
N GLN A 183 3.33 15.88 -8.34
CA GLN A 183 4.64 15.37 -8.76
C GLN A 183 5.64 16.50 -8.99
N LYS A 184 5.19 17.62 -9.57
CA LYS A 184 6.04 18.81 -9.73
C LYS A 184 6.51 19.36 -8.38
N LYS A 185 5.63 19.35 -7.37
CA LYS A 185 5.96 19.82 -6.01
C LYS A 185 6.92 18.87 -5.30
N GLU A 186 6.70 17.56 -5.42
CA GLU A 186 7.60 16.53 -4.86
C GLU A 186 9.00 16.63 -5.43
N LEU A 187 9.12 16.81 -6.76
CA LEU A 187 10.41 17.00 -7.43
C LEU A 187 11.14 18.26 -6.93
N LEU A 188 10.42 19.36 -6.73
CA LEU A 188 10.97 20.59 -6.16
C LEU A 188 11.45 20.39 -4.72
N GLU A 189 10.65 19.74 -3.88
CA GLU A 189 11.01 19.41 -2.48
C GLU A 189 12.25 18.51 -2.42
N GLU A 190 12.36 17.54 -3.32
CA GLU A 190 13.51 16.63 -3.41
C GLU A 190 14.78 17.34 -3.89
N ASN A 191 14.66 18.23 -4.88
CA ASN A 191 15.78 19.04 -5.36
C ASN A 191 16.29 20.02 -4.30
N ILE A 192 15.37 20.65 -3.55
CA ILE A 192 15.74 21.53 -2.43
C ILE A 192 16.47 20.74 -1.34
N LYS A 193 16.01 19.54 -0.99
CA LYS A 193 16.71 18.66 -0.04
C LYS A 193 18.13 18.33 -0.48
N LYS A 194 18.32 17.97 -1.76
CA LYS A 194 19.64 17.68 -2.36
C LYS A 194 20.56 18.90 -2.31
N LEU A 195 20.05 20.10 -2.60
CA LEU A 195 20.82 21.35 -2.57
C LEU A 195 21.14 21.83 -1.16
N SER A 196 20.29 21.53 -0.17
CA SER A 196 20.48 21.93 1.23
C SER A 196 21.50 21.09 2.01
N GLY A 197 22.09 20.04 1.41
CA GLY A 197 23.12 19.23 2.05
C GLY A 197 22.67 18.48 3.32
N VAL A 198 21.37 18.38 3.60
CA VAL A 198 20.86 17.62 4.75
C VAL A 198 20.88 16.13 4.43
N ASN A 199 22.07 15.53 4.55
CA ASN A 199 22.24 14.11 4.79
C ASN A 199 21.63 13.81 6.17
N MET A 200 20.34 13.48 6.22
CA MET A 200 19.87 12.64 7.33
C MET A 200 20.44 11.25 7.10
N LYS A 201 21.60 10.99 7.70
CA LYS A 201 21.99 9.63 8.06
C LYS A 201 20.81 9.00 8.79
N MET A 202 20.24 7.96 8.21
CA MET A 202 19.83 6.76 8.93
C MET A 202 20.45 5.59 8.21
#